data_AF-A0AAW2DET6-F1
#
_entry.id   AF-A0AAW2DET6-F1
#
_cell.length_a   1.000
_cell.length_b   1.000
_cell.length_c   1.000
_cell.angle_alpha   90.00
_cell.angle_beta   90.00
_cell.angle_gamma   90.00
#
_symmetry.space_group_name_H-M   'P 1'
#
loop_
_entity.id
_entity.type
_entity.pdbx_description
1 polymer ?
#
loop_
_entity_poly.entity_id
_entity_poly.type
_entity_poly.pdbx_seq_one_letter_code
_entity_poly.pdbx_strand_id
1 'polypeptide(L)'
;MYDCTTRALKLYGGTIEVKGPWCIGMDFFFTSDPLNAHYILSQNFRNYQKGPEIREILQPLGDGIINSDSDWWTFQRKMMHSIMKNNKFELFSLKDVQQKVVNRLIPVLNHVSISKIEVDLQDVFKRFTFDNTCSMVLGFDPKSLSVEFPKLMYEKAFDVIEEGLVYRQILPQWCWKVQRWLQIGREKKLRKACD
;
A
#
# COMPACT_ATOMS: atom_id res chain seq x y z
N MET A 1 4.86 16.21 2.56
CA MET A 1 4.02 16.40 1.36
C MET A 1 2.58 16.70 1.75
N TYR A 2 1.90 15.78 2.46
CA TYR A 2 0.51 15.95 2.90
C TYR A 2 0.24 17.27 3.65
N ASP A 3 1.10 17.69 4.59
CA ASP A 3 0.90 18.97 5.30
C ASP A 3 0.95 20.20 4.40
N CYS A 4 1.74 20.16 3.33
CA CYS A 4 1.77 21.24 2.34
C CYS A 4 0.49 21.24 1.51
N THR A 5 0.06 20.07 1.03
CA THR A 5 -1.18 19.91 0.26
C THR A 5 -2.40 20.32 1.08
N THR A 6 -2.49 19.90 2.35
CA THR A 6 -3.59 20.29 3.26
C THR A 6 -3.61 21.80 3.50
N ARG A 7 -2.45 22.44 3.70
CA ARG A 7 -2.38 23.90 3.83
C ARG A 7 -2.84 24.60 2.55
N ALA A 8 -2.38 24.14 1.38
CA ALA A 8 -2.82 24.68 0.10
C ALA A 8 -4.34 24.54 -0.07
N LEU A 9 -4.90 23.35 0.14
CA LEU A 9 -6.34 23.12 0.04
C LEU A 9 -7.13 24.03 1.00
N LYS A 10 -6.66 24.22 2.24
CA LYS A 10 -7.31 25.16 3.18
C LYS A 10 -7.29 26.61 2.68
N LEU A 11 -6.21 27.06 2.06
CA LEU A 11 -6.08 28.43 1.55
C LEU A 11 -6.97 28.69 0.33
N TYR A 12 -7.16 27.69 -0.53
CA TYR A 12 -7.89 27.82 -1.79
C TYR A 12 -9.32 27.27 -1.74
N GLY A 13 -9.91 27.15 -0.53
CA GLY A 13 -11.34 26.80 -0.39
C GLY A 13 -11.65 25.31 -0.60
N GLY A 14 -10.66 24.43 -0.45
CA GLY A 14 -10.83 22.98 -0.41
C GLY A 14 -10.63 22.25 -1.73
N THR A 15 -10.45 22.96 -2.85
CA THR A 15 -10.25 22.33 -4.17
C THR A 15 -9.25 23.15 -4.99
N ILE A 16 -8.24 22.49 -5.58
CA ILE A 16 -7.22 23.13 -6.42
C ILE A 16 -6.91 22.30 -7.66
N GLU A 17 -6.66 23.00 -8.76
CA GLU A 17 -6.07 22.46 -9.97
C GLU A 17 -4.57 22.82 -9.98
N VAL A 18 -3.72 21.83 -10.16
CA VAL A 18 -2.26 21.99 -10.27
C VAL A 18 -1.86 21.58 -11.67
N LYS A 19 -1.44 22.56 -12.48
CA LYS A 19 -0.96 22.31 -13.83
C LYS A 19 0.52 21.98 -13.84
N GLY A 20 0.86 20.90 -14.52
CA GLY A 20 2.25 20.50 -14.73
C GLY A 20 2.94 21.43 -15.73
N PRO A 21 4.28 21.30 -15.90
CA PRO A 21 4.95 21.99 -16.99
C PRO A 21 4.36 21.57 -18.34
N TRP A 22 4.20 22.54 -19.23
CA TRP A 22 3.58 22.41 -20.56
C TRP A 22 4.02 21.22 -21.43
N CYS A 23 5.24 20.70 -21.25
CA CYS A 23 5.80 19.58 -22.01
C CYS A 23 5.67 18.21 -21.34
N ILE A 24 5.07 18.15 -20.14
CA ILE A 24 5.07 16.95 -19.29
C ILE A 24 3.65 16.35 -19.12
N GLY A 25 2.58 17.14 -19.34
CA GLY A 25 1.20 16.64 -19.32
C GLY A 25 0.73 16.11 -17.96
N MET A 26 1.28 16.65 -16.86
CA MET A 26 0.98 16.22 -15.49
C MET A 26 0.06 17.22 -14.80
N ASP A 27 -1.21 17.22 -15.18
CA ASP A 27 -2.23 18.04 -14.53
C ASP A 27 -2.93 17.23 -13.44
N PHE A 28 -3.01 17.78 -12.24
CA PHE A 28 -3.61 17.14 -11.08
C PHE A 28 -4.73 17.98 -10.50
N PHE A 29 -5.79 17.30 -10.07
CA PHE A 29 -6.88 17.92 -9.34
C PHE A 29 -6.88 17.38 -7.90
N PHE A 30 -6.78 18.28 -6.93
CA PHE A 30 -6.82 17.94 -5.52
C PHE A 30 -8.09 18.53 -4.89
N THR A 31 -8.81 17.71 -4.12
CA THR A 31 -10.01 18.14 -3.41
C THR A 31 -10.03 17.54 -2.00
N SER A 32 -10.39 18.37 -1.02
CA SER A 32 -10.78 17.96 0.34
C SER A 32 -12.26 18.20 0.61
N ASP A 33 -13.05 18.61 -0.39
CA ASP A 33 -14.50 18.76 -0.27
C ASP A 33 -15.17 17.37 -0.16
N PRO A 34 -15.92 17.09 0.92
CA PRO A 34 -16.62 15.82 1.09
C PRO A 34 -17.67 15.55 0.01
N LEU A 35 -18.29 16.58 -0.59
CA LEU A 35 -19.25 16.40 -1.69
C LEU A 35 -18.56 15.88 -2.94
N ASN A 36 -17.38 16.43 -3.27
CA ASN A 36 -16.55 15.93 -4.37
C ASN A 36 -16.10 14.49 -4.10
N ALA A 37 -15.64 14.19 -2.88
CA ALA A 37 -15.24 12.83 -2.51
C ALA A 37 -16.41 11.83 -2.61
N HIS A 38 -17.60 12.22 -2.15
CA HIS A 38 -18.81 11.39 -2.26
C HIS A 38 -19.22 11.17 -3.73
N TYR A 39 -19.14 12.22 -4.55
CA TYR A 39 -19.45 12.11 -5.97
C TYR A 39 -18.49 11.15 -6.69
N ILE A 40 -17.18 11.33 -6.49
CA ILE A 40 -16.12 10.53 -7.14
C ILE A 40 -16.11 9.09 -6.64
N LEU A 41 -16.16 8.87 -5.33
CA LEU A 41 -15.95 7.55 -4.72
C LEU A 41 -17.24 6.74 -4.55
N SER A 42 -18.42 7.36 -4.72
CA SER A 42 -19.71 6.69 -4.53
C SER A 42 -20.69 6.93 -5.67
N GLN A 43 -21.18 8.16 -5.87
CA GLN A 43 -22.30 8.40 -6.79
C GLN A 43 -21.96 8.12 -8.25
N ASN A 44 -20.76 8.49 -8.68
CA ASN A 44 -20.33 8.44 -10.07
C ASN A 44 -19.02 7.65 -10.27
N PHE A 45 -18.75 6.69 -9.37
CA PHE A 45 -17.49 5.92 -9.32
C PHE A 45 -17.06 5.30 -10.66
N ARG A 46 -18.02 4.81 -11.47
CA ARG A 46 -17.73 4.18 -12.77
C ARG A 46 -17.05 5.11 -13.77
N ASN A 47 -17.25 6.42 -13.64
CA ASN A 47 -16.65 7.43 -14.50
C ASN A 47 -15.26 7.89 -14.04
N TYR A 48 -14.80 7.46 -12.88
CA TYR A 48 -13.48 7.81 -12.33
C TYR A 48 -12.59 6.56 -12.25
N GLN A 49 -12.01 6.20 -13.40
CA GLN A 49 -11.03 5.11 -13.49
C GLN A 49 -9.63 5.61 -13.13
N LYS A 50 -8.75 4.71 -12.69
CA LYS A 50 -7.34 5.07 -12.41
C LYS A 50 -6.58 5.34 -13.70
N GLY A 51 -6.90 4.59 -14.76
CA GLY A 51 -6.37 4.81 -16.09
C GLY A 51 -4.97 4.20 -16.31
N PRO A 52 -4.47 4.26 -17.55
CA PRO A 52 -3.25 3.56 -17.96
C PRO A 52 -1.98 4.08 -17.28
N GLU A 53 -1.94 5.37 -16.94
CA GLU A 53 -0.78 6.01 -16.32
C GLU A 53 -0.55 5.48 -14.90
N ILE A 54 -1.61 5.47 -14.08
CA ILE A 54 -1.55 4.87 -12.74
C ILE A 54 -1.27 3.38 -12.84
N ARG A 55 -1.83 2.70 -13.85
CA ARG A 55 -1.58 1.28 -14.07
C ARG A 55 -0.11 0.97 -14.32
N GLU A 56 0.56 1.82 -15.08
CA GLU A 56 1.98 1.69 -15.38
C GLU A 56 2.87 1.98 -14.17
N ILE A 57 2.52 3.02 -13.41
CA ILE A 57 3.21 3.36 -12.15
C ILE A 57 3.17 2.16 -11.20
N LEU A 58 1.97 1.64 -10.95
CA LEU A 58 1.67 0.54 -10.02
C LEU A 58 1.92 -0.86 -10.61
N GLN A 59 2.52 -0.97 -11.80
CA GLN A 59 2.83 -2.25 -12.44
C GLN A 59 3.53 -3.28 -11.52
N PRO A 60 4.43 -2.91 -10.59
CA PRO A 60 5.01 -3.86 -9.63
C PRO A 60 3.98 -4.60 -8.75
N LEU A 61 2.78 -4.05 -8.57
CA LEU A 61 1.68 -4.67 -7.83
C LEU A 61 0.83 -5.63 -8.68
N GLY A 62 1.18 -5.81 -9.96
CA GLY A 62 0.46 -6.65 -10.91
C GLY A 62 -0.90 -6.10 -11.33
N ASP A 63 -1.79 -6.99 -11.79
CA ASP A 63 -3.14 -6.64 -12.28
C ASP A 63 -4.25 -6.96 -11.25
N GLY A 64 -3.91 -6.89 -9.97
CA GLY A 64 -4.84 -7.09 -8.86
C GLY A 64 -5.80 -5.92 -8.66
N ILE A 65 -6.64 -6.02 -7.63
CA ILE A 65 -7.79 -5.13 -7.40
C ILE A 65 -7.39 -3.65 -7.21
N ILE A 66 -6.16 -3.40 -6.77
CA ILE A 66 -5.61 -2.05 -6.63
C ILE A 66 -5.33 -1.44 -8.01
N ASN A 67 -4.87 -2.24 -8.97
CA ASN A 67 -4.38 -1.76 -10.27
C ASN A 67 -5.38 -1.93 -11.43
N SER A 68 -6.39 -2.78 -11.25
CA SER A 68 -7.46 -3.00 -12.24
C SER A 68 -8.50 -1.87 -12.25
N ASP A 69 -9.17 -1.69 -13.39
CA ASP A 69 -10.33 -0.82 -13.57
C ASP A 69 -11.54 -1.61 -14.15
N SER A 70 -12.70 -0.95 -14.18
CA SER A 70 -13.92 -1.41 -14.90
C SER A 70 -14.40 -2.81 -14.52
N ASP A 71 -14.73 -3.65 -15.52
CA ASP A 71 -15.31 -4.98 -15.30
C ASP A 71 -14.36 -5.93 -14.59
N TRP A 72 -13.06 -5.82 -14.87
CA TRP A 72 -12.05 -6.65 -14.21
C TRP A 72 -11.94 -6.32 -12.71
N TRP A 73 -11.91 -5.03 -12.37
CA TRP A 73 -12.00 -4.59 -10.98
C TRP A 73 -13.30 -5.06 -10.32
N THR A 74 -14.43 -4.93 -11.03
CA THR A 74 -15.75 -5.33 -10.51
C THR A 74 -15.81 -6.83 -10.23
N PHE A 75 -15.23 -7.66 -11.10
CA PHE A 75 -15.13 -9.11 -10.91
C PHE A 75 -14.30 -9.45 -9.67
N GLN A 76 -13.08 -8.93 -9.56
CA GLN A 76 -12.20 -9.16 -8.42
C GLN A 76 -12.83 -8.66 -7.11
N ARG A 77 -13.49 -7.49 -7.14
CA ARG A 77 -14.19 -6.91 -5.98
C ARG A 77 -15.33 -7.81 -5.52
N LYS A 78 -16.16 -8.32 -6.42
CA LYS A 78 -17.25 -9.25 -6.09
C LYS A 78 -16.71 -10.54 -5.48
N MET A 79 -15.65 -11.10 -6.07
CA MET A 79 -15.00 -12.30 -5.55
C MET A 79 -14.47 -12.07 -4.13
N MET A 80 -13.70 -11.00 -3.91
CA MET A 80 -13.14 -10.67 -2.59
C MET A 80 -14.26 -10.41 -1.56
N HIS A 81 -15.30 -9.67 -1.93
CA HIS A 81 -16.46 -9.46 -1.04
C HIS A 81 -17.14 -10.77 -0.66
N SER A 82 -17.26 -11.72 -1.59
CA SER A 82 -17.86 -13.02 -1.30
C SER A 82 -17.01 -13.86 -0.34
N ILE A 83 -15.67 -13.81 -0.47
CA ILE A 83 -14.75 -14.49 0.44
C ILE A 83 -14.84 -13.86 1.84
N MET A 84 -14.76 -12.52 1.92
CA MET A 84 -14.76 -11.80 3.19
C MET A 84 -16.08 -11.92 3.96
N LYS A 85 -17.22 -12.08 3.28
CA LYS A 85 -18.53 -12.32 3.90
C LYS A 85 -18.76 -13.77 4.32
N ASN A 86 -17.83 -14.68 4.01
CA ASN A 86 -17.97 -16.07 4.38
C ASN A 86 -17.65 -16.26 5.87
N ASN A 87 -18.64 -16.68 6.66
CA ASN A 87 -18.48 -16.92 8.10
C ASN A 87 -17.29 -17.85 8.43
N LYS A 88 -16.95 -18.80 7.56
CA LYS A 88 -15.78 -19.68 7.78
C LYS A 88 -14.48 -18.89 7.71
N PHE A 89 -14.37 -17.97 6.76
CA PHE A 89 -13.21 -17.10 6.60
C PHE A 89 -13.11 -16.09 7.75
N GLU A 90 -14.22 -15.51 8.17
CA GLU A 90 -14.29 -14.63 9.34
C GLU A 90 -13.83 -15.36 10.62
N LEU A 91 -14.39 -16.54 10.90
CA LEU A 91 -13.99 -17.35 12.06
C LEU A 91 -12.53 -17.78 12.00
N PHE A 92 -12.03 -18.13 10.81
CA PHE A 92 -10.61 -18.43 10.62
C PHE A 92 -9.74 -17.22 10.96
N SER A 93 -10.07 -16.04 10.41
CA SER A 93 -9.31 -14.80 10.62
C SER A 93 -9.27 -14.40 12.09
N LEU A 94 -10.41 -14.48 12.79
CA LEU A 94 -10.49 -14.19 14.23
C LEU A 94 -9.61 -15.15 15.05
N LYS A 95 -9.69 -16.45 14.75
CA LYS A 95 -8.87 -17.46 15.45
C LYS A 95 -7.38 -17.28 15.19
N ASP A 96 -6.99 -17.03 13.94
CA ASP A 96 -5.59 -16.84 13.55
C ASP A 96 -4.98 -15.62 14.25
N VAL A 97 -5.68 -14.48 14.23
CA VAL A 97 -5.26 -13.26 14.94
C VAL A 97 -5.16 -13.52 16.45
N GLN A 98 -6.18 -14.13 17.06
CA GLN A 98 -6.18 -14.43 18.49
C GLN A 98 -5.01 -15.33 18.89
N GLN A 99 -4.73 -16.38 18.10
CA GLN A 99 -3.60 -17.26 18.34
C GLN A 99 -2.27 -16.52 18.25
N LYS A 100 -2.10 -15.62 17.27
CA LYS A 100 -0.88 -14.82 17.14
C LYS A 100 -0.71 -13.81 18.27
N VAL A 101 -1.79 -13.21 18.76
CA VAL A 101 -1.73 -12.33 19.94
C VAL A 101 -1.22 -13.09 21.16
N VAL A 102 -1.85 -14.23 21.47
CA VAL A 102 -1.52 -15.03 22.67
C VAL A 102 -0.14 -15.66 22.57
N ASN A 103 0.22 -16.20 21.41
CA ASN A 103 1.43 -17.01 21.26
C ASN A 103 2.66 -16.23 20.76
N ARG A 104 2.50 -14.99 20.27
CA ARG A 104 3.62 -14.19 19.72
C ARG A 104 3.69 -12.80 20.31
N LEU A 105 2.65 -11.98 20.10
CA LEU A 105 2.70 -10.58 20.50
C LEU A 105 2.88 -10.40 22.00
N ILE A 106 2.04 -11.07 22.81
CA ILE A 106 2.14 -11.01 24.28
C ILE A 106 3.50 -11.54 24.78
N PRO A 107 3.98 -12.72 24.33
CA PRO A 107 5.31 -13.20 24.71
C PRO A 107 6.46 -12.25 24.35
N VAL A 108 6.45 -11.65 23.16
CA VAL A 108 7.47 -10.68 22.74
C VAL A 108 7.44 -9.45 23.63
N LEU A 109 6.27 -8.87 23.89
CA LEU A 109 6.14 -7.69 24.76
C LEU A 109 6.52 -8.01 26.21
N ASN A 110 6.15 -9.19 26.72
CA ASN A 110 6.56 -9.64 28.05
C ASN A 110 8.08 -9.80 28.15
N HIS A 111 8.72 -10.40 27.14
CA HIS A 111 10.17 -10.53 27.11
C HIS A 111 10.88 -9.17 27.10
N VAL A 112 10.42 -8.25 26.26
CA VAL A 112 10.93 -6.87 26.18
C VAL A 112 10.80 -6.17 27.54
N SER A 113 9.64 -6.30 28.19
CA SER A 113 9.36 -5.73 29.52
C SER A 113 10.27 -6.31 30.62
N ILE A 114 10.37 -7.65 30.72
CA ILE A 114 11.19 -8.34 31.73
C ILE A 114 12.68 -8.01 31.53
N SER A 115 13.13 -8.03 30.29
CA SER A 115 14.53 -7.77 29.93
C SER A 115 14.89 -6.29 29.97
N LYS A 116 13.90 -5.40 30.17
CA LYS A 116 14.04 -3.94 30.13
C LYS A 116 14.72 -3.44 28.86
N ILE A 117 14.35 -4.04 27.72
CA ILE A 117 14.86 -3.68 26.40
C ILE A 117 13.91 -2.64 25.80
N GLU A 118 14.45 -1.68 25.07
CA GLU A 118 13.66 -0.76 24.25
C GLU A 118 13.39 -1.39 22.88
N VAL A 119 12.15 -1.28 22.40
CA VAL A 119 11.75 -1.78 21.09
C VAL A 119 10.93 -0.72 20.35
N ASP A 120 11.09 -0.67 19.04
CA ASP A 120 10.21 0.11 18.18
C ASP A 120 8.87 -0.62 17.99
N LEU A 121 7.80 -0.06 18.57
CA LEU A 121 6.45 -0.62 18.42
C LEU A 121 5.95 -0.56 16.97
N GLN A 122 6.48 0.35 16.14
CA GLN A 122 6.14 0.39 14.72
C GLN A 122 6.63 -0.88 14.02
N ASP A 123 7.88 -1.30 14.26
CA ASP A 123 8.41 -2.57 13.73
C ASP A 123 7.61 -3.77 14.26
N VAL A 124 7.32 -3.81 15.57
CA VAL A 124 6.51 -4.88 16.18
C VAL A 124 5.14 -5.02 15.49
N PHE A 125 4.42 -3.92 15.29
CA PHE A 125 3.11 -3.96 14.64
C PHE A 125 3.19 -4.23 13.14
N LYS A 126 4.21 -3.74 12.44
CA LYS A 126 4.46 -4.09 11.03
C LYS A 126 4.61 -5.60 10.86
N ARG A 127 5.44 -6.24 11.70
CA ARG A 127 5.65 -7.70 11.71
C ARG A 127 4.37 -8.46 12.01
N PHE A 128 3.65 -8.02 13.04
CA PHE A 128 2.37 -8.62 13.40
C PHE A 128 1.36 -8.55 12.24
N THR A 129 1.19 -7.39 11.63
CA THR A 129 0.28 -7.21 10.50
C THR A 129 0.73 -8.00 9.27
N PHE A 130 2.04 -8.09 9.03
CA PHE A 130 2.61 -8.90 7.95
C PHE A 130 2.28 -10.39 8.13
N ASP A 131 2.53 -10.95 9.32
CA ASP A 131 2.24 -12.36 9.63
C ASP A 131 0.73 -12.68 9.51
N ASN A 132 -0.13 -11.77 9.96
CA ASN A 132 -1.59 -11.91 9.78
C ASN A 132 -1.98 -11.85 8.30
N THR A 133 -1.43 -10.90 7.54
CA THR A 133 -1.75 -10.74 6.11
C THR A 133 -1.30 -11.94 5.29
N CYS A 134 -0.07 -12.43 5.49
CA CYS A 134 0.43 -13.63 4.80
C CYS A 134 -0.42 -14.86 5.11
N SER A 135 -0.85 -15.04 6.35
CA SER A 135 -1.72 -16.16 6.73
C SER A 135 -3.10 -16.05 6.07
N MET A 136 -3.71 -14.87 6.13
CA MET A 136 -5.04 -14.64 5.54
C MET A 136 -5.07 -14.74 4.02
N VAL A 137 -4.03 -14.24 3.34
CA VAL A 137 -4.02 -14.10 1.88
C VAL A 137 -3.29 -15.27 1.20
N LEU A 138 -2.17 -15.74 1.77
CA LEU A 138 -1.29 -16.75 1.18
C LEU A 138 -1.38 -18.10 1.90
N GLY A 139 -2.09 -18.18 3.03
CA GLY A 139 -2.27 -19.42 3.79
C GLY A 139 -1.02 -19.89 4.54
N PHE A 140 0.01 -19.05 4.68
CA PHE A 140 1.23 -19.38 5.42
C PHE A 140 1.60 -18.30 6.43
N ASP A 141 2.19 -18.72 7.56
CA ASP A 141 2.67 -17.83 8.62
C ASP A 141 4.20 -17.67 8.52
N PRO A 142 4.72 -16.48 8.14
CA PRO A 142 6.15 -16.18 8.11
C PRO A 142 6.81 -16.23 9.48
N LYS A 143 6.02 -16.07 10.56
CA LYS A 143 6.51 -16.00 11.95
C LYS A 143 7.59 -14.94 12.14
N SER A 144 7.42 -13.80 11.48
CA SER A 144 8.37 -12.69 11.47
C SER A 144 8.45 -11.96 12.81
N LEU A 145 7.40 -12.05 13.63
CA LEU A 145 7.38 -11.56 15.01
C LEU A 145 7.90 -12.63 15.97
N SER A 146 9.15 -12.50 16.40
CA SER A 146 9.79 -13.37 17.38
C SER A 146 10.72 -12.59 18.32
N VAL A 147 11.11 -13.22 19.43
CA VAL A 147 11.98 -12.60 20.45
C VAL A 147 13.37 -12.26 19.90
N GLU A 148 13.84 -12.99 18.88
CA GLU A 148 15.13 -12.76 18.24
C GLU A 148 15.14 -11.54 17.31
N PHE A 149 13.97 -10.98 16.98
CA PHE A 149 13.81 -9.88 16.02
C PHE A 149 14.64 -10.05 14.75
N PRO A 150 14.48 -11.16 14.00
CA PRO A 150 15.27 -11.41 12.81
C PRO A 150 15.06 -10.32 11.77
N LYS A 151 16.11 -9.99 11.03
CA LYS A 151 16.03 -9.00 9.95
C LYS A 151 15.17 -9.53 8.81
N LEU A 152 14.09 -8.83 8.49
CA LEU A 152 13.17 -9.26 7.43
C LEU A 152 13.68 -8.79 6.06
N MET A 153 13.99 -9.75 5.20
CA MET A 153 14.41 -9.46 3.83
C MET A 153 13.26 -8.86 3.01
N TYR A 154 12.02 -9.27 3.27
CA TYR A 154 10.83 -8.79 2.54
C TYR A 154 10.40 -7.38 2.96
N GLU A 155 10.59 -6.97 4.22
CA GLU A 155 10.28 -5.61 4.67
C GLU A 155 11.06 -4.58 3.84
N LYS A 156 12.36 -4.83 3.64
CA LYS A 156 13.20 -3.99 2.77
C LYS A 156 12.75 -3.99 1.32
N ALA A 157 12.22 -5.10 0.83
CA ALA A 157 11.70 -5.17 -0.53
C ALA A 157 10.44 -4.31 -0.67
N PHE A 158 9.51 -4.37 0.29
CA PHE A 158 8.33 -3.52 0.31
C PHE A 158 8.67 -2.03 0.44
N ASP A 159 9.61 -1.66 1.31
CA ASP A 159 10.06 -0.26 1.44
C ASP A 159 10.64 0.26 0.11
N VAL A 160 11.44 -0.56 -0.58
CA VAL A 160 12.01 -0.20 -1.89
C VAL A 160 10.93 -0.11 -2.97
N ILE A 161 9.93 -0.98 -2.92
CA ILE A 161 8.78 -0.92 -3.84
C ILE A 161 8.00 0.37 -3.59
N GLU A 162 7.61 0.66 -2.35
CA GLU A 162 6.87 1.86 -1.98
C GLU A 162 7.61 3.13 -2.40
N GLU A 163 8.90 3.24 -2.06
CA GLU A 163 9.73 4.38 -2.47
C GLU A 163 9.82 4.49 -4.00
N GLY A 164 9.93 3.37 -4.71
CA GLY A 164 9.94 3.32 -6.17
C GLY A 164 8.63 3.80 -6.80
N LEU A 165 7.49 3.40 -6.23
CA LEU A 165 6.16 3.83 -6.70
C LEU A 165 5.94 5.31 -6.49
N VAL A 166 6.26 5.84 -5.30
CA VAL A 166 6.19 7.29 -5.00
C VAL A 166 7.11 8.06 -5.94
N TYR A 167 8.30 7.54 -6.19
CA TYR A 167 9.26 8.16 -7.12
C TYR A 167 8.71 8.26 -8.55
N ARG A 168 8.02 7.21 -9.04
CA ARG A 168 7.34 7.22 -10.34
C ARG A 168 6.16 8.19 -10.42
N GLN A 169 5.46 8.45 -9.31
CA GLN A 169 4.35 9.42 -9.25
C GLN A 169 4.82 10.87 -9.32
N ILE A 170 6.00 11.17 -8.77
CA ILE A 170 6.51 12.54 -8.70
C ILE A 170 7.26 12.93 -9.99
N LEU A 171 7.92 11.98 -10.65
CA LEU A 171 8.72 12.27 -11.83
C LEU A 171 7.94 12.15 -13.14
N PRO A 172 8.30 12.97 -14.15
CA PRO A 172 7.82 12.77 -15.52
C PRO A 172 8.07 11.35 -16.00
N GLN A 173 7.10 10.78 -16.73
CA GLN A 173 7.14 9.38 -17.12
C GLN A 173 8.43 8.98 -17.85
N TRP A 174 8.92 9.86 -18.73
CA TRP A 174 10.13 9.60 -19.51
C TRP A 174 11.38 9.43 -18.63
N CYS A 175 11.48 10.15 -17.51
CA CYS A 175 12.65 10.10 -16.62
C CYS A 175 12.85 8.70 -16.04
N TRP A 176 11.81 8.16 -15.41
CA TRP A 176 11.90 6.84 -14.78
C TRP A 176 11.87 5.72 -15.84
N LYS A 177 11.23 5.92 -16.99
CA LYS A 177 11.31 4.98 -18.13
C LYS A 177 12.75 4.82 -18.64
N VAL A 178 13.50 5.92 -18.78
CA VAL A 178 14.92 5.88 -19.17
C VAL A 178 15.75 5.17 -18.10
N GLN A 179 15.52 5.46 -16.81
CA GLN A 179 16.24 4.77 -15.72
C GLN A 179 15.95 3.27 -15.69
N ARG A 180 14.71 2.88 -15.97
CA ARG A 180 14.28 1.49 -16.12
C ARG A 180 14.94 0.83 -17.33
N TRP A 181 14.99 1.50 -18.47
CA TRP A 181 15.62 0.96 -19.68
C TRP A 181 17.13 0.74 -19.47
N LEU A 182 17.82 1.71 -18.88
CA LEU A 182 19.26 1.64 -18.59
C LEU A 182 19.60 0.79 -17.35
N GLN A 183 18.60 0.34 -16.59
CA GLN A 183 18.78 -0.44 -15.36
C GLN A 183 19.70 0.26 -14.35
N ILE A 184 19.45 1.55 -14.12
CA ILE A 184 20.20 2.40 -13.18
C ILE A 184 19.29 2.98 -12.08
N GLY A 185 19.92 3.51 -11.02
CA GLY A 185 19.21 4.27 -9.99
C GLY A 185 18.15 3.48 -9.23
N ARG A 186 17.04 4.14 -8.92
CA ARG A 186 15.93 3.59 -8.13
C ARG A 186 15.17 2.48 -8.87
N GLU A 187 15.05 2.58 -10.19
CA GLU A 187 14.40 1.55 -11.01
C GLU A 187 15.16 0.21 -11.00
N LYS A 188 16.51 0.25 -10.94
CA LYS A 188 17.31 -0.97 -10.75
C LYS A 188 17.02 -1.63 -9.41
N LYS A 189 16.90 -0.84 -8.34
CA LYS A 189 16.59 -1.33 -6.99
C LYS A 189 15.18 -1.91 -6.95
N LEU A 190 14.22 -1.21 -7.55
CA LEU A 190 12.82 -1.64 -7.66
C LEU A 190 12.72 -2.99 -8.37
N ARG A 191 13.37 -3.16 -9.53
CA ARG A 191 13.39 -4.44 -10.24
C ARG A 191 13.92 -5.58 -9.35
N LYS A 192 15.07 -5.38 -8.70
CA LYS A 192 15.67 -6.37 -7.80
C LYS A 192 14.81 -6.70 -6.57
N ALA A 193 13.92 -5.80 -6.16
CA ALA A 193 13.00 -6.04 -5.05
C ALA A 193 11.76 -6.82 -5.48
N CYS A 194 11.43 -6.80 -6.78
CA CYS A 194 10.32 -7.56 -7.35
C CYS A 194 10.73 -8.96 -7.85
N ASP A 195 12.02 -9.17 -8.13
CA ASP A 195 12.62 -10.47 -8.49
C ASP A 195 12.84 -11.35 -7.24
#